data_AF-A0A6B9YPU0-F1
#
_entry.id   AF-A0A6B9YPU0-F1
#
_cell.length_a   1.000
_cell.length_b   1.000
_cell.length_c   1.000
_cell.angle_alpha   90.00
_cell.angle_beta   90.00
_cell.angle_gamma   90.00
#
_symmetry.space_group_name_H-M   'P 1'
#
loop_
_entity.id
_entity.type
_entity.pdbx_description
1 polymer ?
#
loop_
_entity_poly.entity_id
_entity_poly.type
_entity_poly.pdbx_seq_one_letter_code
_entity_poly.pdbx_strand_id
1 'polypeptide(L)'
;MTLRAPRPTLLIYNSMDDCCFRAAVVKQGVYNDIKPFYTAAHHPGDLQWYQNDDPGTHNYQLDSRLQSYRFLRDQFHLQTSATEDPDTDEEVLPAEDLVVGLPKDNLTIVSLAQKLAEQIHHNRIRPSEIDKKRESLRSITRFATVGVVHAWPVSAFHERGIESRGYRFEFSNGLSATGVLVQSSVRAAGKTAILISDKGRTSLAVEAGNLLSRGYRVLLFDPILLGDSIPGTPERPNLSSAAQMLNTVGERPLGIEAAQIIGVTQWLSNSNTDGSPSPGAERSAAPYSGQKIEMVTRGPRSEVAALVAAALGPSHFSSFRAEEGIHSLSELFGEKFSYAETPELVCLDLYRDFDLSQLIDLIAPITVNLDERNQTPIFWK
;
A
#
# COMPACT_ATOMS: atom_id res chain seq x y z
N MET A 1 12.25 -23.41 18.61
CA MET A 1 12.76 -23.66 19.99
C MET A 1 12.81 -25.13 20.38
N THR A 2 11.94 -25.99 19.85
CA THR A 2 11.97 -27.45 20.10
C THR A 2 13.34 -28.10 19.86
N LEU A 3 14.08 -27.66 18.83
CA LEU A 3 15.45 -28.14 18.52
C LEU A 3 16.49 -27.84 19.61
N ARG A 4 16.16 -26.99 20.59
CA ARG A 4 17.05 -26.68 21.72
C ARG A 4 17.01 -27.76 22.78
N ALA A 5 15.90 -28.47 22.99
CA ALA A 5 15.80 -29.48 24.03
C ALA A 5 16.85 -30.61 23.83
N PRO A 6 17.53 -31.08 24.89
CA PRO A 6 17.47 -30.63 26.29
C PRO A 6 18.47 -29.53 26.66
N ARG A 7 19.13 -28.87 25.69
CA ARG A 7 20.20 -27.89 25.98
C ARG A 7 19.66 -26.73 26.85
N PRO A 8 20.36 -26.36 27.94
CA PRO A 8 20.02 -25.22 28.76
C PRO A 8 19.70 -23.98 27.93
N THR A 9 18.55 -23.38 28.18
CA THR A 9 18.02 -22.23 27.45
C THR A 9 17.29 -21.28 28.40
N LEU A 10 17.77 -20.04 28.46
CA LEU A 10 17.10 -18.93 29.15
C LEU A 10 16.41 -18.03 28.11
N LEU A 11 15.16 -17.70 28.37
CA LEU A 11 14.39 -16.72 27.62
C LEU A 11 14.15 -15.49 28.50
N ILE A 12 14.74 -14.36 28.13
CA ILE A 12 14.50 -13.06 28.77
C ILE A 12 13.65 -12.21 27.83
N TYR A 13 12.55 -11.67 28.36
CA TYR A 13 11.69 -10.73 27.65
C TYR A 13 11.32 -9.56 28.56
N ASN A 14 10.98 -8.42 27.98
CA ASN A 14 10.68 -7.21 28.73
C ASN A 14 9.16 -6.96 28.79
N SER A 15 8.66 -6.46 29.91
CA SER A 15 7.22 -6.31 30.14
C SER A 15 6.60 -5.10 29.45
N MET A 16 7.40 -4.06 29.20
CA MET A 16 7.03 -2.78 28.59
C MET A 16 7.66 -2.58 27.21
N ASP A 17 8.10 -3.66 26.56
CA ASP A 17 8.61 -3.63 25.19
C ASP A 17 7.57 -2.98 24.25
N ASP A 18 8.00 -1.97 23.49
CA ASP A 18 7.20 -1.23 22.52
C ASP A 18 7.17 -1.92 21.14
N CYS A 19 7.91 -3.02 20.99
CA CYS A 19 7.94 -3.86 19.81
C CYS A 19 7.06 -5.14 19.94
N CYS A 20 7.12 -6.00 18.93
CA CYS A 20 6.31 -7.22 18.76
C CYS A 20 6.61 -8.35 19.77
N PHE A 21 7.58 -8.18 20.68
CA PHE A 21 8.09 -9.26 21.54
C PHE A 21 7.79 -9.08 23.03
N ARG A 22 6.78 -8.28 23.39
CA ARG A 22 6.39 -8.09 24.79
C ARG A 22 6.17 -9.42 25.52
N ALA A 23 6.75 -9.54 26.71
CA ALA A 23 6.78 -10.78 27.50
C ALA A 23 5.41 -11.47 27.59
N ALA A 24 4.36 -10.73 27.95
CA ALA A 24 3.01 -11.25 28.11
C ALA A 24 2.39 -11.80 26.80
N VAL A 25 2.78 -11.25 25.64
CA VAL A 25 2.26 -11.64 24.33
C VAL A 25 2.89 -12.95 23.85
N VAL A 26 4.21 -13.07 23.98
CA VAL A 26 4.96 -14.17 23.35
C VAL A 26 5.09 -15.41 24.24
N LYS A 27 4.98 -15.28 25.56
CA LYS A 27 5.28 -16.35 26.54
C LYS A 27 4.58 -17.67 26.21
N GLN A 28 3.33 -17.62 25.74
CA GLN A 28 2.59 -18.84 25.41
C GLN A 28 3.32 -19.65 24.32
N GLY A 29 3.52 -19.07 23.14
CA GLY A 29 4.09 -19.78 22.00
C GLY A 29 5.57 -20.11 22.13
N VAL A 30 6.34 -19.30 22.86
CA VAL A 30 7.80 -19.42 22.90
C VAL A 30 8.32 -20.14 24.16
N TYR A 31 7.56 -20.17 25.25
CA TYR A 31 7.95 -20.83 26.49
C TYR A 31 6.96 -21.94 26.87
N ASN A 32 5.69 -21.61 27.11
CA ASN A 32 4.72 -22.59 27.63
C ASN A 32 4.54 -23.77 26.68
N ASP A 33 4.42 -23.52 25.38
CA ASP A 33 4.26 -24.56 24.36
C ASP A 33 5.55 -25.37 24.14
N ILE A 34 6.70 -24.87 24.60
CA ILE A 34 8.01 -25.54 24.49
C ILE A 34 8.34 -26.40 25.71
N LYS A 35 7.83 -26.05 26.90
CA LYS A 35 8.07 -26.81 28.14
C LYS A 35 7.84 -28.32 28.01
N PRO A 36 6.78 -28.82 27.34
CA PRO A 36 6.55 -30.26 27.21
C PRO A 36 7.72 -31.02 26.59
N PHE A 37 8.47 -30.42 25.66
CA PHE A 37 9.61 -31.07 25.01
C PHE A 37 10.80 -31.24 25.97
N TYR A 38 11.05 -30.27 26.85
CA TYR A 38 12.08 -30.39 27.89
C TYR A 38 11.69 -31.42 28.95
N THR A 39 10.40 -31.48 29.32
CA THR A 39 9.88 -32.54 30.21
C THR A 39 10.03 -33.92 29.58
N ALA A 40 9.68 -34.08 28.30
CA ALA A 40 9.81 -35.34 27.59
C ALA A 40 11.27 -35.79 27.45
N ALA A 41 12.20 -34.84 27.38
CA ALA A 41 13.63 -35.12 27.39
C ALA A 41 14.18 -35.41 28.81
N HIS A 42 13.36 -35.39 29.86
CA HIS A 42 13.76 -35.52 31.28
C HIS A 42 14.63 -34.36 31.83
N HIS A 43 14.53 -33.18 31.20
CA HIS A 43 15.28 -31.96 31.56
C HIS A 43 14.38 -30.73 31.75
N PRO A 44 13.29 -30.78 32.54
CA PRO A 44 12.31 -29.69 32.62
C PRO A 44 12.88 -28.37 33.21
N GLY A 45 13.96 -28.45 33.99
CA GLY A 45 14.63 -27.29 34.61
C GLY A 45 15.56 -26.53 33.66
N ASP A 46 15.88 -27.11 32.51
CA ASP A 46 16.86 -26.56 31.57
C ASP A 46 16.23 -25.48 30.67
N LEU A 47 14.90 -25.30 30.69
CA LEU A 47 14.19 -24.20 30.04
C LEU A 47 13.71 -23.18 31.09
N GLN A 48 14.31 -21.99 31.07
CA GLN A 48 14.01 -20.91 32.01
C GLN A 48 13.35 -19.72 31.32
N TRP A 49 12.46 -19.05 32.05
CA TRP A 49 11.79 -17.82 31.63
C TRP A 49 12.10 -16.72 32.63
N TYR A 50 12.45 -15.55 32.12
CA TYR A 50 12.57 -14.34 32.90
C TYR A 50 11.85 -13.19 32.21
N GLN A 51 11.14 -12.40 33.01
CA GLN A 51 10.50 -11.17 32.58
C GLN A 51 11.18 -10.02 33.30
N ASN A 52 11.80 -9.11 32.55
CA ASN A 52 12.30 -7.86 33.09
C ASN A 52 11.13 -6.86 33.19
N ASP A 53 10.87 -6.39 34.41
CA ASP A 53 9.81 -5.41 34.70
C ASP A 53 10.38 -4.00 34.91
N ASP A 54 11.66 -3.88 35.26
CA ASP A 54 12.32 -2.60 35.54
C ASP A 54 13.64 -2.48 34.75
N PRO A 55 13.74 -1.53 33.80
CA PRO A 55 12.66 -0.65 33.37
C PRO A 55 11.66 -1.32 32.41
N GLY A 56 11.86 -2.60 32.07
CA GLY A 56 10.95 -3.35 31.20
C GLY A 56 10.94 -2.88 29.74
N THR A 57 11.86 -2.00 29.33
CA THR A 57 11.91 -1.41 27.98
C THR A 57 12.53 -2.37 26.95
N HIS A 58 12.53 -1.99 25.67
CA HIS A 58 13.09 -2.79 24.56
C HIS A 58 14.57 -3.21 24.74
N ASN A 59 15.34 -2.48 25.57
CA ASN A 59 16.79 -2.66 25.69
C ASN A 59 17.22 -3.73 26.70
N TYR A 60 18.37 -4.35 26.44
CA TYR A 60 18.97 -5.38 27.28
C TYR A 60 19.79 -4.80 28.44
N GLN A 61 19.09 -4.23 29.42
CA GLN A 61 19.70 -3.48 30.51
C GLN A 61 20.22 -4.37 31.65
N LEU A 62 20.76 -3.73 32.71
CA LEU A 62 21.49 -4.38 33.80
C LEU A 62 20.76 -5.60 34.37
N ASP A 63 19.48 -5.49 34.69
CA ASP A 63 18.73 -6.61 35.29
C ASP A 63 18.65 -7.84 34.36
N SER A 64 18.42 -7.63 33.06
CA SER A 64 18.49 -8.68 32.05
C SER A 64 19.90 -9.29 31.94
N ARG A 65 20.96 -8.47 32.03
CA ARG A 65 22.36 -8.97 32.06
C ARG A 65 22.65 -9.81 33.29
N LEU A 66 22.27 -9.33 34.47
CA LEU A 66 22.43 -10.05 35.74
C LEU A 66 21.69 -11.40 35.72
N GLN A 67 20.50 -11.45 35.13
CA GLN A 67 19.79 -12.70 34.96
C GLN A 67 20.55 -13.68 34.05
N SER A 68 21.12 -13.20 32.94
CA SER A 68 22.01 -14.02 32.11
C SER A 68 23.22 -14.53 32.87
N TYR A 69 23.89 -13.69 33.67
CA TYR A 69 25.06 -14.08 34.44
C TYR A 69 24.73 -15.17 35.43
N ARG A 70 23.62 -15.05 36.17
CA ARG A 70 23.12 -16.09 37.08
C ARG A 70 22.87 -17.40 36.34
N PHE A 71 22.19 -17.34 35.20
CA PHE A 71 21.92 -18.53 34.40
C PHE A 71 23.19 -19.21 33.91
N LEU A 72 24.15 -18.45 33.35
CA LEU A 72 25.41 -19.00 32.89
C LEU A 72 26.23 -19.60 34.04
N ARG A 73 26.30 -18.89 35.16
CA ARG A 73 26.97 -19.38 36.37
C ARG A 73 26.38 -20.71 36.83
N ASP A 74 25.05 -20.79 36.91
CA ASP A 74 24.36 -21.96 37.45
C ASP A 74 24.45 -23.16 36.48
N GLN A 75 24.32 -22.93 35.16
CA GLN A 75 24.34 -23.99 34.15
C GLN A 75 25.74 -24.50 33.79
N PHE A 76 26.75 -23.63 33.85
CA PHE A 76 28.13 -23.98 33.51
C PHE A 76 29.04 -24.10 34.75
N HIS A 77 28.47 -24.01 35.96
CA HIS A 77 29.18 -24.10 37.24
C HIS A 77 30.37 -23.15 37.34
N LEU A 78 30.21 -21.93 36.81
CA LEU A 78 31.27 -20.93 36.80
C LEU A 78 31.42 -20.32 38.21
N GLN A 79 32.65 -20.01 38.59
CA GLN A 79 32.96 -19.31 39.83
C GLN A 79 33.05 -17.81 39.55
N THR A 80 31.89 -17.15 39.40
CA THR A 80 31.78 -15.72 39.06
C THR A 80 30.97 -14.94 40.09
N SER A 81 31.20 -13.63 40.17
CA SER A 81 30.43 -12.72 41.02
C SER A 81 28.94 -12.73 40.65
N ALA A 82 28.09 -12.48 41.65
CA ALA A 82 26.65 -12.29 41.46
C ALA A 82 26.27 -10.87 41.02
N THR A 83 27.23 -9.95 41.05
CA THR A 83 27.11 -8.56 40.61
C THR A 83 28.02 -8.30 39.42
N GLU A 84 27.55 -7.45 38.51
CA GLU A 84 28.37 -6.90 37.42
C GLU A 84 29.47 -6.00 38.00
N ASP A 85 30.60 -5.90 37.31
CA ASP A 85 31.68 -4.99 37.70
C ASP A 85 31.17 -3.54 37.58
N PRO A 86 31.31 -2.69 38.62
CA PRO A 86 30.90 -1.29 38.56
C PRO A 86 31.47 -0.51 37.36
N ASP A 87 32.62 -0.93 36.83
CA ASP A 87 33.30 -0.25 35.74
C ASP A 87 32.84 -0.74 34.34
N THR A 88 31.89 -1.68 34.27
CA THR A 88 31.39 -2.25 33.00
C THR A 88 30.81 -1.19 32.07
N ASP A 89 30.14 -0.17 32.63
CA ASP A 89 29.61 0.94 31.83
C ASP A 89 30.74 1.81 31.22
N GLU A 90 31.94 1.80 31.80
CA GLU A 90 33.13 2.49 31.27
C GLU A 90 33.77 1.75 30.08
N GLU A 91 33.46 0.45 29.91
CA GLU A 91 33.93 -0.35 28.77
C GLU A 91 33.09 -0.11 27.49
N VAL A 92 31.92 0.54 27.62
CA VAL A 92 31.05 0.85 26.48
C VAL A 92 31.62 2.05 25.73
N LEU A 93 32.27 1.76 24.59
CA LEU A 93 32.78 2.79 23.70
C LEU A 93 31.65 3.73 23.23
N PRO A 94 31.91 5.05 23.12
CA PRO A 94 30.94 5.98 22.58
C PRO A 94 30.65 5.64 21.12
N ALA A 95 29.46 6.03 20.64
CA ALA A 95 29.02 5.70 19.29
C ALA A 95 30.04 6.10 18.21
N GLU A 96 30.72 7.24 18.39
CA GLU A 96 31.79 7.74 17.52
C GLU A 96 32.99 6.81 17.39
N ASP A 97 33.40 6.14 18.48
CA ASP A 97 34.49 5.18 18.50
C ASP A 97 34.07 3.82 17.91
N LEU A 98 32.77 3.54 17.90
CA LEU A 98 32.17 2.38 17.25
C LEU A 98 31.86 2.60 15.76
N VAL A 99 31.97 3.83 15.24
CA VAL A 99 31.75 4.11 13.82
C VAL A 99 32.89 3.51 13.00
N VAL A 100 32.64 2.32 12.45
CA VAL A 100 33.46 1.79 11.36
C VAL A 100 32.95 2.42 10.07
N GLY A 101 33.74 3.33 9.48
CA GLY A 101 33.40 3.95 8.22
C GLY A 101 33.16 2.92 7.11
N LEU A 102 32.19 3.19 6.24
CA LEU A 102 32.03 2.42 5.01
C LEU A 102 32.98 2.95 3.93
N PRO A 103 33.42 2.11 2.96
CA PRO A 103 34.12 2.61 1.78
C PRO A 103 33.32 3.76 1.14
N LYS A 104 34.01 4.81 0.67
CA LYS A 104 33.36 6.00 0.07
C LYS A 104 32.41 5.65 -1.08
N ASP A 105 32.74 4.58 -1.82
CA ASP A 105 31.99 4.12 -2.98
C ASP A 105 31.04 2.94 -2.65
N ASN A 106 30.74 2.71 -1.36
CA ASN A 106 29.84 1.64 -0.96
C ASN A 106 28.41 1.95 -1.42
N LEU A 107 27.88 1.12 -2.31
CA LEU A 107 26.54 1.32 -2.86
C LEU A 107 25.48 1.04 -1.81
N THR A 108 24.56 1.98 -1.64
CA THR A 108 23.28 1.74 -0.97
C THR A 108 22.34 0.95 -1.89
N ILE A 109 21.30 0.32 -1.32
CA ILE A 109 20.24 -0.34 -2.10
C ILE A 109 19.64 0.64 -3.14
N VAL A 110 19.45 1.91 -2.76
CA VAL A 110 18.95 2.96 -3.66
C VAL A 110 19.93 3.22 -4.81
N SER A 111 21.22 3.43 -4.52
CA SER A 111 22.21 3.67 -5.57
C SER A 111 22.43 2.46 -6.50
N LEU A 112 22.27 1.24 -5.97
CA LEU A 112 22.29 0.02 -6.79
C LEU A 112 21.05 -0.05 -7.69
N ALA A 113 19.87 0.27 -7.16
CA ALA A 113 18.63 0.29 -7.93
C ALA A 113 18.67 1.37 -9.03
N GLN A 114 19.23 2.56 -8.75
CA GLN A 114 19.46 3.61 -9.74
C GLN A 114 20.37 3.12 -10.88
N LYS A 115 21.51 2.50 -10.55
CA LYS A 115 22.43 1.94 -11.56
C LYS A 115 21.79 0.85 -12.42
N LEU A 116 20.93 0.01 -11.83
CA LEU A 116 20.17 -0.99 -12.57
C LEU A 116 19.10 -0.33 -13.46
N ALA A 117 18.43 0.70 -12.95
CA ALA A 117 17.41 1.44 -13.67
C ALA A 117 17.97 2.14 -14.92
N GLU A 118 19.17 2.71 -14.84
CA GLU A 118 19.88 3.35 -15.96
C GLU A 118 20.14 2.39 -17.13
N GLN A 119 20.20 1.08 -16.88
CA GLN A 119 20.42 0.06 -17.91
C GLN A 119 19.12 -0.41 -18.58
N ILE A 120 17.95 0.03 -18.09
CA ILE A 120 16.66 -0.36 -18.64
C ILE A 120 16.26 0.66 -19.71
N HIS A 121 15.85 0.14 -20.87
CA HIS A 121 15.39 0.95 -21.99
C HIS A 121 14.01 0.49 -22.46
N HIS A 122 13.04 1.40 -22.42
CA HIS A 122 11.67 1.13 -22.83
C HIS A 122 11.40 1.65 -24.24
N ASN A 123 11.44 0.74 -25.22
CA ASN A 123 11.05 1.08 -26.59
C ASN A 123 9.53 1.22 -26.72
N ARG A 124 9.06 2.06 -27.65
CA ARG A 124 7.62 2.17 -27.98
C ARG A 124 7.03 0.82 -28.35
N ILE A 125 5.79 0.57 -27.93
CA ILE A 125 5.08 -0.68 -28.23
C ILE A 125 4.53 -0.61 -29.65
N ARG A 126 4.85 -1.60 -30.48
CA ARG A 126 4.26 -1.71 -31.82
C ARG A 126 2.81 -2.19 -31.72
N PRO A 127 1.92 -1.80 -32.66
CA PRO A 127 0.53 -2.26 -32.66
C PRO A 127 0.36 -3.79 -32.57
N SER A 128 1.27 -4.55 -33.20
CA SER A 128 1.26 -6.02 -33.17
C SER A 128 1.63 -6.65 -31.81
N GLU A 129 2.18 -5.86 -30.89
CA GLU A 129 2.65 -6.31 -29.57
C GLU A 129 1.69 -5.93 -28.44
N ILE A 130 0.67 -5.13 -28.72
CA ILE A 130 -0.25 -4.57 -27.73
C ILE A 130 -0.87 -5.68 -26.87
N ASP A 131 -1.41 -6.74 -27.46
CA ASP A 131 -2.09 -7.79 -26.70
C ASP A 131 -1.12 -8.57 -25.82
N LYS A 132 0.07 -8.89 -26.33
CA LYS A 132 1.13 -9.55 -25.56
C LYS A 132 1.61 -8.67 -24.41
N LYS A 133 1.75 -7.36 -24.63
CA LYS A 133 2.15 -6.40 -23.61
C LYS A 133 1.05 -6.22 -22.56
N ARG A 134 -0.23 -6.16 -22.93
CA ARG A 134 -1.34 -6.18 -21.95
C ARG A 134 -1.33 -7.45 -21.11
N GLU A 135 -1.06 -8.61 -21.72
CA GLU A 135 -0.98 -9.87 -20.97
C GLU A 135 0.19 -9.88 -19.97
N SER A 136 1.36 -9.39 -20.39
CA SER A 136 2.50 -9.18 -19.49
C SER A 136 2.16 -8.21 -18.36
N LEU A 137 1.45 -7.10 -18.66
CA LEU A 137 1.03 -6.13 -17.66
C LEU A 137 0.07 -6.76 -16.64
N ARG A 138 -0.89 -7.59 -17.08
CA ARG A 138 -1.77 -8.34 -16.16
C ARG A 138 -0.97 -9.25 -15.23
N SER A 139 -0.02 -9.99 -15.77
CA SER A 139 0.81 -10.92 -14.98
C SER A 139 1.64 -10.19 -13.93
N ILE A 140 2.34 -9.11 -14.32
CA ILE A 140 3.20 -8.32 -13.43
C ILE A 140 2.40 -7.66 -12.31
N THR A 141 1.28 -7.02 -12.67
CA THR A 141 0.40 -6.35 -11.72
C THR A 141 -0.51 -7.32 -10.98
N ARG A 142 -0.44 -8.63 -11.25
CA ARG A 142 -1.39 -9.64 -10.70
C ARG A 142 -2.85 -9.21 -10.86
N PHE A 143 -3.14 -8.53 -11.97
CA PHE A 143 -4.47 -8.01 -12.23
C PHE A 143 -5.49 -9.15 -12.33
N ALA A 144 -6.53 -9.06 -11.52
CA ALA A 144 -7.71 -9.92 -11.59
C ALA A 144 -8.95 -9.02 -11.69
N THR A 145 -9.83 -9.30 -12.65
CA THR A 145 -11.05 -8.51 -12.84
C THR A 145 -11.95 -8.60 -11.61
N VAL A 146 -12.49 -7.45 -11.19
CA VAL A 146 -13.51 -7.38 -10.14
C VAL A 146 -14.75 -6.64 -10.65
N GLY A 147 -15.91 -7.05 -10.15
CA GLY A 147 -17.16 -6.32 -10.32
C GLY A 147 -17.59 -5.66 -9.02
N VAL A 148 -18.29 -4.53 -9.11
CA VAL A 148 -19.02 -3.97 -7.97
C VAL A 148 -20.21 -4.87 -7.66
N VAL A 149 -20.20 -5.52 -6.49
CA VAL A 149 -21.29 -6.37 -6.00
C VAL A 149 -22.35 -5.51 -5.33
N HIS A 150 -21.93 -4.57 -4.48
CA HIS A 150 -22.81 -3.59 -3.86
C HIS A 150 -22.19 -2.20 -3.94
N ALA A 151 -23.03 -1.19 -4.20
CA ALA A 151 -22.68 0.21 -4.02
C ALA A 151 -23.60 0.78 -2.94
N TRP A 152 -23.16 0.72 -1.68
CA TRP A 152 -23.96 1.14 -0.53
C TRP A 152 -23.97 2.67 -0.43
N PRO A 153 -25.12 3.34 -0.57
CA PRO A 153 -25.20 4.77 -0.31
C PRO A 153 -25.00 5.01 1.19
N VAL A 154 -23.97 5.78 1.55
CA VAL A 154 -23.62 6.12 2.94
C VAL A 154 -23.86 7.58 3.29
N SER A 155 -24.03 8.44 2.27
CA SER A 155 -24.43 9.83 2.43
C SER A 155 -25.14 10.33 1.19
N ALA A 156 -25.98 11.35 1.36
CA ALA A 156 -26.63 12.05 0.27
C ALA A 156 -26.76 13.54 0.61
N PHE A 157 -26.67 14.38 -0.41
CA PHE A 157 -26.82 15.81 -0.32
C PHE A 157 -27.57 16.33 -1.55
N HIS A 158 -28.48 17.27 -1.35
CA HIS A 158 -29.22 17.92 -2.42
C HIS A 158 -29.42 19.39 -2.05
N GLU A 159 -28.68 20.29 -2.69
CA GLU A 159 -28.82 21.73 -2.50
C GLU A 159 -28.36 22.48 -3.75
N ARG A 160 -28.95 23.66 -4.00
CA ARG A 160 -28.50 24.61 -5.05
C ARG A 160 -28.33 23.98 -6.44
N GLY A 161 -29.21 23.05 -6.81
CA GLY A 161 -29.18 22.40 -8.13
C GLY A 161 -28.09 21.35 -8.30
N ILE A 162 -27.45 20.93 -7.20
CA ILE A 162 -26.46 19.85 -7.15
C ILE A 162 -27.01 18.72 -6.29
N GLU A 163 -26.90 17.49 -6.78
CA GLU A 163 -27.09 16.27 -6.02
C GLU A 163 -25.73 15.57 -5.87
N SER A 164 -25.43 15.08 -4.67
CA SER A 164 -24.30 14.17 -4.47
C SER A 164 -24.69 12.98 -3.61
N ARG A 165 -24.09 11.82 -3.90
CA ARG A 165 -24.24 10.59 -3.12
C ARG A 165 -22.88 9.97 -2.85
N GLY A 166 -22.57 9.75 -1.58
CA GLY A 166 -21.39 9.00 -1.17
C GLY A 166 -21.69 7.51 -1.12
N TYR A 167 -20.73 6.70 -1.58
CA TYR A 167 -20.84 5.25 -1.67
C TYR A 167 -19.68 4.55 -0.96
N ARG A 168 -19.99 3.42 -0.33
CA ARG A 168 -19.05 2.32 -0.12
C ARG A 168 -19.26 1.27 -1.22
N PHE A 169 -18.27 1.08 -2.06
CA PHE A 169 -18.27 0.03 -3.08
C PHE A 169 -17.70 -1.25 -2.48
N GLU A 170 -18.42 -2.36 -2.62
CA GLU A 170 -17.95 -3.70 -2.30
C GLU A 170 -17.71 -4.47 -3.60
N PHE A 171 -16.51 -5.04 -3.73
CA PHE A 171 -16.09 -5.75 -4.94
C PHE A 171 -16.18 -7.26 -4.76
N SER A 172 -16.20 -7.99 -5.87
CA SER A 172 -16.31 -9.45 -5.91
C SER A 172 -15.13 -10.20 -5.26
N ASN A 173 -14.01 -9.53 -4.99
CA ASN A 173 -12.87 -10.07 -4.25
C ASN A 173 -12.95 -9.82 -2.73
N GLY A 174 -14.06 -9.26 -2.23
CA GLY A 174 -14.28 -8.97 -0.82
C GLY A 174 -13.62 -7.67 -0.32
N LEU A 175 -12.89 -6.96 -1.18
CA LEU A 175 -12.34 -5.64 -0.86
C LEU A 175 -13.38 -4.54 -1.08
N SER A 176 -13.09 -3.35 -0.55
CA SER A 176 -13.95 -2.17 -0.72
C SER A 176 -13.15 -0.94 -1.13
N ALA A 177 -13.88 0.06 -1.63
CA ALA A 177 -13.39 1.39 -1.93
C ALA A 177 -14.51 2.41 -1.68
N THR A 178 -14.19 3.70 -1.75
CA THR A 178 -15.15 4.77 -1.50
C THR A 178 -15.23 5.74 -2.67
N GLY A 179 -16.38 6.39 -2.83
CA GLY A 179 -16.48 7.47 -3.80
C GLY A 179 -17.71 8.33 -3.59
N VAL A 180 -17.70 9.52 -4.17
CA VAL A 180 -18.83 10.43 -4.18
C VAL A 180 -19.20 10.74 -5.61
N LEU A 181 -20.41 10.35 -5.98
CA LEU A 181 -21.00 10.74 -7.24
C LEU A 181 -21.64 12.11 -7.08
N VAL A 182 -21.30 13.05 -7.95
CA VAL A 182 -21.87 14.40 -7.99
C VAL A 182 -22.46 14.65 -9.38
N GLN A 183 -23.62 15.27 -9.41
CA GLN A 183 -24.32 15.62 -10.66
C GLN A 183 -25.23 16.84 -10.46
N SER A 184 -25.63 17.45 -11.58
CA SER A 184 -26.69 18.46 -11.54
C SER A 184 -28.04 17.79 -11.28
N SER A 185 -28.83 18.36 -10.36
CA SER A 185 -30.22 17.94 -10.13
C SER A 185 -31.21 18.63 -11.07
N VAL A 186 -30.74 19.60 -11.87
CA VAL A 186 -31.57 20.38 -12.81
C VAL A 186 -31.31 20.04 -14.27
N ARG A 187 -30.15 19.48 -14.61
CA ARG A 187 -29.75 19.15 -15.98
C ARG A 187 -29.20 17.72 -16.05
N ALA A 188 -29.72 16.92 -16.98
CA ALA A 188 -29.14 15.61 -17.28
C ALA A 188 -27.70 15.75 -17.79
N ALA A 189 -26.81 14.89 -17.32
CA ALA A 189 -25.42 14.90 -17.74
C ALA A 189 -25.28 14.37 -19.16
N GLY A 190 -24.44 15.01 -19.98
CA GLY A 190 -24.12 14.55 -21.34
C GLY A 190 -22.86 13.67 -21.38
N LYS A 191 -22.03 13.74 -20.34
CA LYS A 191 -20.74 13.06 -20.21
C LYS A 191 -20.52 12.60 -18.78
N THR A 192 -19.64 11.63 -18.59
CA THR A 192 -19.28 11.14 -17.26
C THR A 192 -17.77 11.11 -17.09
N ALA A 193 -17.29 11.53 -15.92
CA ALA A 193 -15.87 11.51 -15.55
C ALA A 193 -15.64 10.79 -14.22
N ILE A 194 -14.48 10.16 -14.08
CA ILE A 194 -13.93 9.66 -12.81
C ILE A 194 -12.69 10.48 -12.47
N LEU A 195 -12.62 10.96 -11.24
CA LEU A 195 -11.50 11.75 -10.72
C LEU A 195 -10.87 11.00 -9.55
N ILE A 196 -9.55 10.85 -9.59
CA ILE A 196 -8.76 10.18 -8.54
C ILE A 196 -7.59 11.10 -8.18
N SER A 197 -7.27 11.24 -6.90
CA SER A 197 -6.10 12.01 -6.47
C SER A 197 -5.38 11.34 -5.32
N ASP A 198 -4.06 11.48 -5.33
CA ASP A 198 -3.20 11.01 -4.24
C ASP A 198 -3.52 11.71 -2.90
N LYS A 199 -4.04 12.94 -2.96
CA LYS A 199 -4.50 13.73 -1.79
C LYS A 199 -5.94 13.39 -1.38
N GLY A 200 -6.54 12.37 -2.00
CA GLY A 200 -7.91 11.93 -1.78
C GLY A 200 -8.98 12.81 -2.45
N ARG A 201 -10.19 12.28 -2.53
CA ARG A 201 -11.36 12.90 -3.20
C ARG A 201 -11.72 14.32 -2.76
N THR A 202 -11.41 14.72 -1.53
CA THR A 202 -11.74 16.07 -1.02
C THR A 202 -10.93 17.16 -1.72
N SER A 203 -9.72 16.83 -2.19
CA SER A 203 -8.84 17.74 -2.93
C SER A 203 -9.33 18.07 -4.35
N LEU A 204 -10.35 17.33 -4.83
CA LEU A 204 -10.86 17.39 -6.21
C LEU A 204 -12.15 18.21 -6.35
N ALA A 205 -12.60 18.89 -5.28
CA ALA A 205 -13.87 19.61 -5.27
C ALA A 205 -13.98 20.70 -6.37
N VAL A 206 -12.90 21.44 -6.61
CA VAL A 206 -12.85 22.50 -7.63
C VAL A 206 -12.99 21.91 -9.03
N GLU A 207 -12.23 20.85 -9.34
CA GLU A 207 -12.28 20.22 -10.66
C GLU A 207 -13.61 19.51 -10.92
N ALA A 208 -14.21 18.90 -9.90
CA ALA A 208 -15.58 18.39 -9.99
C ALA A 208 -16.57 19.52 -10.32
N GLY A 209 -16.47 20.67 -9.65
CA GLY A 209 -17.29 21.85 -9.96
C GLY A 209 -17.16 22.33 -11.40
N ASN A 210 -15.92 22.42 -11.90
CA ASN A 210 -15.63 22.77 -13.28
C ASN A 210 -16.30 21.79 -14.26
N LEU A 211 -16.13 20.49 -14.05
CA LEU A 211 -16.73 19.45 -14.89
C LEU A 211 -18.26 19.47 -14.86
N LEU A 212 -18.86 19.64 -13.67
CA LEU A 212 -20.31 19.78 -13.51
C LEU A 212 -20.85 20.96 -14.34
N SER A 213 -20.16 22.10 -14.32
CA SER A 213 -20.54 23.27 -15.13
C SER A 213 -20.52 23.00 -16.64
N ARG A 214 -19.64 22.07 -17.08
CA ARG A 214 -19.54 21.60 -18.48
C ARG A 214 -20.53 20.49 -18.82
N GLY A 215 -21.44 20.14 -17.90
CA GLY A 215 -22.48 19.13 -18.11
C GLY A 215 -22.01 17.69 -17.91
N TYR A 216 -20.97 17.49 -17.10
CA TYR A 216 -20.54 16.15 -16.68
C TYR A 216 -21.30 15.68 -15.44
N ARG A 217 -21.46 14.37 -15.29
CA ARG A 217 -21.62 13.66 -14.02
C ARG A 217 -20.24 13.20 -13.58
N VAL A 218 -19.91 13.36 -12.30
CA VAL A 218 -18.54 13.20 -11.82
C VAL A 218 -18.53 12.22 -10.65
N LEU A 219 -17.74 11.15 -10.76
CA LEU A 219 -17.43 10.28 -9.63
C LEU A 219 -16.03 10.64 -9.10
N LEU A 220 -15.99 11.21 -7.90
CA LEU A 220 -14.76 11.32 -7.13
C LEU A 220 -14.50 9.96 -6.47
N PHE A 221 -13.37 9.32 -6.78
CA PHE A 221 -13.12 7.93 -6.38
C PHE A 221 -11.79 7.79 -5.65
N ASP A 222 -11.83 7.13 -4.50
CA ASP A 222 -10.66 6.74 -3.73
C ASP A 222 -10.58 5.20 -3.78
N PRO A 223 -9.74 4.60 -4.66
CA PRO A 223 -9.45 3.17 -4.62
C PRO A 223 -8.72 2.79 -3.34
N ILE A 224 -8.60 1.49 -3.06
CA ILE A 224 -7.84 0.97 -1.92
C ILE A 224 -6.47 1.65 -1.83
N LEU A 225 -6.01 1.95 -0.61
CA LEU A 225 -4.74 2.64 -0.33
C LEU A 225 -4.65 4.13 -0.74
N LEU A 226 -5.71 4.71 -1.30
CA LEU A 226 -5.79 6.15 -1.56
C LEU A 226 -6.92 6.80 -0.73
N GLY A 227 -6.72 8.07 -0.36
CA GLY A 227 -7.71 8.90 0.32
C GLY A 227 -8.39 8.21 1.51
N ASP A 228 -9.73 8.22 1.52
CA ASP A 228 -10.54 7.62 2.60
C ASP A 228 -10.46 6.07 2.63
N SER A 229 -9.84 5.45 1.62
CA SER A 229 -9.68 3.99 1.51
C SER A 229 -8.31 3.50 1.95
N ILE A 230 -7.51 4.37 2.59
CA ILE A 230 -6.31 3.97 3.35
C ILE A 230 -6.75 3.24 4.63
N PRO A 231 -6.34 1.97 4.85
CA PRO A 231 -6.66 1.27 6.09
C PRO A 231 -6.03 1.95 7.31
N GLY A 232 -6.72 1.94 8.45
CA GLY A 232 -6.26 2.57 9.69
C GLY A 232 -7.19 3.70 10.14
N THR A 233 -6.65 4.63 10.94
CA THR A 233 -7.34 5.88 11.28
C THR A 233 -6.60 7.06 10.65
N PRO A 234 -7.22 8.25 10.51
CA PRO A 234 -6.52 9.43 10.00
C PRO A 234 -5.24 9.78 10.78
N GLU A 235 -5.22 9.51 12.09
CA GLU A 235 -4.05 9.75 12.96
C GLU A 235 -3.00 8.64 12.86
N ARG A 236 -3.40 7.46 12.37
CA ARG A 236 -2.57 6.26 12.26
C ARG A 236 -2.88 5.52 10.96
N PRO A 237 -2.53 6.10 9.80
CA PRO A 237 -2.70 5.44 8.52
C PRO A 237 -1.79 4.21 8.47
N ASN A 238 -2.34 3.09 8.03
CA ASN A 238 -1.65 1.81 7.94
C ASN A 238 -1.31 1.43 6.50
N LEU A 239 -0.97 2.44 5.69
CA LEU A 239 -0.76 2.33 4.24
C LEU A 239 0.31 1.28 3.89
N SER A 240 1.53 1.44 4.41
CA SER A 240 2.65 0.57 4.07
C SER A 240 2.47 -0.86 4.57
N SER A 241 1.96 -1.06 5.78
CA SER A 241 1.74 -2.40 6.32
C SER A 241 0.58 -3.11 5.61
N ALA A 242 -0.49 -2.40 5.26
CA ALA A 242 -1.57 -2.96 4.45
C ALA A 242 -1.06 -3.41 3.08
N ALA A 243 -0.23 -2.60 2.42
CA ALA A 243 0.40 -2.98 1.17
C ALA A 243 1.37 -4.18 1.33
N GLN A 244 2.12 -4.25 2.43
CA GLN A 244 2.96 -5.42 2.73
C GLN A 244 2.13 -6.70 2.93
N MET A 245 0.99 -6.61 3.62
CA MET A 245 0.07 -7.75 3.79
C MET A 245 -0.46 -8.25 2.45
N LEU A 246 -0.88 -7.34 1.56
CA LEU A 246 -1.30 -7.68 0.20
C LEU A 246 -0.17 -8.36 -0.59
N ASN A 247 1.03 -7.77 -0.57
CA ASN A 247 2.20 -8.36 -1.22
C ASN A 247 2.56 -9.75 -0.65
N THR A 248 2.36 -9.98 0.66
CA THR A 248 2.69 -11.25 1.34
C THR A 248 1.80 -12.40 0.85
N VAL A 249 0.54 -12.12 0.50
CA VAL A 249 -0.36 -13.13 -0.08
C VAL A 249 -0.20 -13.28 -1.60
N GLY A 250 0.80 -12.61 -2.19
CA GLY A 250 1.13 -12.68 -3.61
C GLY A 250 0.34 -11.72 -4.50
N GLU A 251 -0.52 -10.88 -3.91
CA GLU A 251 -1.26 -9.83 -4.61
C GLU A 251 -0.37 -8.61 -4.89
N ARG A 252 -0.82 -7.70 -5.76
CA ARG A 252 -0.16 -6.41 -5.99
C ARG A 252 -1.16 -5.27 -5.78
N PRO A 253 -0.87 -4.32 -4.88
CA PRO A 253 -1.76 -3.18 -4.66
C PRO A 253 -2.16 -2.45 -5.95
N LEU A 254 -1.19 -2.17 -6.83
CA LEU A 254 -1.43 -1.50 -8.11
C LEU A 254 -2.42 -2.25 -9.02
N GLY A 255 -2.37 -3.58 -9.04
CA GLY A 255 -3.31 -4.40 -9.81
C GLY A 255 -4.72 -4.38 -9.22
N ILE A 256 -4.82 -4.36 -7.89
CA ILE A 256 -6.10 -4.25 -7.18
C ILE A 256 -6.72 -2.89 -7.44
N GLU A 257 -5.96 -1.79 -7.33
CA GLU A 257 -6.43 -0.44 -7.65
C GLU A 257 -6.94 -0.36 -9.09
N ALA A 258 -6.15 -0.87 -10.05
CA ALA A 258 -6.56 -0.91 -11.46
C ALA A 258 -7.86 -1.71 -11.67
N ALA A 259 -8.01 -2.84 -10.97
CA ALA A 259 -9.22 -3.65 -11.02
C ALA A 259 -10.43 -2.92 -10.43
N GLN A 260 -10.26 -2.24 -9.30
CA GLN A 260 -11.31 -1.43 -8.68
C GLN A 260 -11.73 -0.26 -9.57
N ILE A 261 -10.77 0.44 -10.20
CA ILE A 261 -11.03 1.52 -11.15
C ILE A 261 -11.88 1.01 -12.33
N ILE A 262 -11.49 -0.12 -12.95
CA ILE A 262 -12.29 -0.72 -14.04
C ILE A 262 -13.68 -1.14 -13.52
N GLY A 263 -13.76 -1.77 -12.35
CA GLY A 263 -15.01 -2.22 -11.76
C GLY A 263 -16.00 -1.07 -11.52
N VAL A 264 -15.56 0.05 -10.94
CA VAL A 264 -16.43 1.22 -10.75
C VAL A 264 -16.74 1.95 -12.05
N THR A 265 -15.82 1.93 -13.02
CA THR A 265 -16.07 2.48 -14.37
C THR A 265 -17.20 1.71 -15.03
N GLN A 266 -17.17 0.38 -14.98
CA GLN A 266 -18.23 -0.48 -15.50
C GLN A 266 -19.56 -0.29 -14.76
N TRP A 267 -19.53 -0.15 -13.43
CA TRP A 267 -20.71 0.18 -12.64
C TRP A 267 -21.30 1.53 -13.07
N LEU A 268 -20.45 2.55 -13.24
CA LEU A 268 -20.86 3.90 -13.59
C LEU A 268 -21.48 3.95 -14.99
N SER A 269 -20.86 3.29 -15.97
CA SER A 269 -21.37 3.14 -17.35
C SER A 269 -22.64 2.27 -17.46
N ASN A 270 -23.06 1.59 -16.40
CA ASN A 270 -24.29 0.77 -16.38
C ASN A 270 -25.28 1.21 -15.29
N SER A 271 -25.00 2.33 -14.61
CA SER A 271 -25.82 2.83 -13.50
C SER A 271 -26.97 3.70 -13.98
N ASN A 272 -28.08 3.69 -13.24
CA ASN A 272 -29.10 4.73 -13.35
C ASN A 272 -28.54 6.08 -12.90
N THR A 273 -29.28 7.16 -13.17
CA THR A 273 -28.93 8.55 -12.81
C THR A 273 -28.44 8.68 -11.38
N ASP A 274 -28.96 7.88 -10.49
CA ASP A 274 -28.81 8.03 -9.06
C ASP A 274 -27.79 7.04 -8.48
N GLY A 275 -27.05 6.32 -9.35
CA GLY A 275 -26.06 5.32 -8.97
C GLY A 275 -26.65 4.00 -8.46
N SER A 276 -27.97 3.78 -8.53
CA SER A 276 -28.53 2.46 -8.23
C SER A 276 -28.26 1.48 -9.39
N PRO A 277 -27.63 0.33 -9.11
CA PRO A 277 -28.11 -0.91 -9.70
C PRO A 277 -28.42 -1.93 -8.61
N SER A 278 -29.70 -2.25 -8.42
CA SER A 278 -30.10 -3.46 -7.71
C SER A 278 -29.77 -4.69 -8.59
N PRO A 279 -29.27 -5.80 -8.02
CA PRO A 279 -29.15 -7.06 -8.76
C PRO A 279 -30.50 -7.43 -9.41
N GLY A 280 -30.52 -7.59 -10.74
CA GLY A 280 -31.70 -8.07 -11.49
C GLY A 280 -32.48 -7.05 -12.34
N ALA A 281 -32.12 -5.76 -12.35
CA ALA A 281 -32.75 -4.79 -13.27
C ALA A 281 -32.23 -4.93 -14.72
N GLU A 282 -33.13 -4.86 -15.71
CA GLU A 282 -32.77 -4.92 -17.14
C GLU A 282 -31.83 -3.76 -17.52
N ARG A 283 -30.61 -4.10 -17.94
CA ARG A 283 -29.47 -3.17 -18.15
C ARG A 283 -29.58 -2.25 -19.38
N SER A 284 -30.52 -2.52 -20.29
CA SER A 284 -30.59 -1.85 -21.60
C SER A 284 -31.29 -0.47 -21.59
N ALA A 285 -31.85 -0.04 -20.45
CA ALA A 285 -32.62 1.19 -20.35
C ALA A 285 -31.97 2.30 -19.49
N ALA A 286 -30.76 2.08 -18.93
CA ALA A 286 -30.09 3.08 -18.11
C ALA A 286 -29.60 4.27 -18.96
N PRO A 287 -29.77 5.54 -18.52
CA PRO A 287 -29.48 6.72 -19.36
C PRO A 287 -28.03 6.85 -19.82
N TYR A 288 -27.10 6.19 -19.12
CA TYR A 288 -25.66 6.27 -19.36
C TYR A 288 -25.06 4.96 -19.88
N SER A 289 -25.92 4.00 -20.26
CA SER A 289 -25.52 2.66 -20.70
C SER A 289 -24.50 2.72 -21.84
N GLY A 290 -23.34 2.09 -21.65
CA GLY A 290 -22.28 2.01 -22.66
C GLY A 290 -21.48 3.30 -22.88
N GLN A 291 -21.70 4.34 -22.07
CA GLN A 291 -20.90 5.56 -22.15
C GLN A 291 -19.46 5.31 -21.73
N LYS A 292 -18.51 5.75 -22.56
CA LYS A 292 -17.08 5.78 -22.22
C LYS A 292 -16.78 6.93 -21.27
N ILE A 293 -15.97 6.67 -20.25
CA ILE A 293 -15.72 7.58 -19.13
C ILE A 293 -14.45 8.41 -19.37
N GLU A 294 -14.48 9.68 -19.01
CA GLU A 294 -13.27 10.52 -18.96
C GLU A 294 -12.52 10.26 -17.65
N MET A 295 -11.25 9.87 -17.74
CA MET A 295 -10.40 9.62 -16.57
C MET A 295 -9.56 10.87 -16.29
N VAL A 296 -9.60 11.36 -15.06
CA VAL A 296 -8.80 12.50 -14.60
C VAL A 296 -8.06 12.11 -13.33
N THR A 297 -6.76 12.33 -13.30
CA THR A 297 -5.90 12.00 -12.15
C THR A 297 -5.10 13.20 -11.69
N ARG A 298 -4.81 13.25 -10.38
CA ARG A 298 -3.98 14.29 -9.77
C ARG A 298 -2.99 13.69 -8.78
N GLY A 299 -1.75 13.55 -9.22
CA GLY A 299 -0.64 12.99 -8.46
C GLY A 299 -0.06 11.70 -9.06
N PRO A 300 1.20 11.34 -8.72
CA PRO A 300 1.88 10.17 -9.29
C PRO A 300 1.20 8.84 -9.01
N ARG A 301 0.61 8.65 -7.82
CA ARG A 301 0.02 7.38 -7.38
C ARG A 301 -1.22 7.06 -8.19
N SER A 302 -2.13 8.02 -8.25
CA SER A 302 -3.39 7.96 -8.98
C SER A 302 -3.18 7.88 -10.49
N GLU A 303 -2.20 8.61 -11.05
CA GLU A 303 -1.86 8.54 -12.47
C GLU A 303 -1.44 7.11 -12.87
N VAL A 304 -0.50 6.50 -12.15
CA VAL A 304 0.01 5.17 -12.51
C VAL A 304 -1.09 4.11 -12.37
N ALA A 305 -1.88 4.13 -11.29
CA ALA A 305 -3.01 3.22 -11.11
C ALA A 305 -4.04 3.34 -12.24
N ALA A 306 -4.41 4.57 -12.62
CA ALA A 306 -5.36 4.81 -13.69
C ALA A 306 -4.81 4.50 -15.09
N LEU A 307 -3.51 4.71 -15.34
CA LEU A 307 -2.85 4.32 -16.58
C LEU A 307 -2.84 2.80 -16.73
N VAL A 308 -2.56 2.04 -15.67
CA VAL A 308 -2.66 0.57 -15.69
C VAL A 308 -4.10 0.14 -15.95
N ALA A 309 -5.09 0.74 -15.28
CA ALA A 309 -6.51 0.48 -15.54
C ALA A 309 -6.89 0.74 -17.00
N ALA A 310 -6.51 1.90 -17.54
CA ALA A 310 -6.79 2.26 -18.92
C ALA A 310 -6.05 1.37 -19.92
N ALA A 311 -4.83 0.92 -19.62
CA ALA A 311 -4.06 0.02 -20.49
C ALA A 311 -4.70 -1.37 -20.56
N LEU A 312 -5.27 -1.84 -19.46
CA LEU A 312 -5.91 -3.15 -19.35
C LEU A 312 -7.39 -3.15 -19.79
N GLY A 313 -8.07 -2.01 -19.73
CA GLY A 313 -9.48 -1.83 -20.10
C GLY A 313 -9.77 -0.58 -20.95
N PRO A 314 -9.07 -0.35 -22.08
CA PRO A 314 -9.15 0.91 -22.83
C PRO A 314 -10.53 1.16 -23.46
N SER A 315 -11.35 0.13 -23.66
CA SER A 315 -12.69 0.27 -24.21
C SER A 315 -13.64 1.04 -23.30
N HIS A 316 -13.33 1.15 -22.00
CA HIS A 316 -14.15 1.84 -21.00
C HIS A 316 -13.93 3.35 -20.96
N PHE A 317 -12.81 3.84 -21.52
CA PHE A 317 -12.40 5.24 -21.37
C PHE A 317 -12.50 6.01 -22.69
N SER A 318 -12.89 7.28 -22.61
CA SER A 318 -12.99 8.20 -23.75
C SER A 318 -11.75 9.09 -23.87
N SER A 319 -11.21 9.53 -22.74
CA SER A 319 -10.00 10.34 -22.63
C SER A 319 -9.32 10.09 -21.28
N PHE A 320 -8.03 10.42 -21.22
CA PHE A 320 -7.20 10.35 -20.04
C PHE A 320 -6.52 11.70 -19.83
N ARG A 321 -6.65 12.26 -18.62
CA ARG A 321 -6.00 13.50 -18.19
C ARG A 321 -5.21 13.22 -16.90
N ALA A 322 -3.98 13.69 -16.84
CA ALA A 322 -3.19 13.67 -15.62
C ALA A 322 -2.60 15.04 -15.33
N GLU A 323 -2.67 15.43 -14.06
CA GLU A 323 -2.08 16.62 -13.47
C GLU A 323 -1.17 16.22 -12.30
N GLU A 324 -0.10 16.98 -12.03
CA GLU A 324 0.85 16.68 -10.93
C GLU A 324 1.42 15.24 -10.98
N GLY A 325 1.48 14.63 -12.16
CA GLY A 325 1.96 13.28 -12.39
C GLY A 325 3.48 13.14 -12.44
N ILE A 326 3.95 11.97 -12.88
CA ILE A 326 5.38 11.66 -13.13
C ILE A 326 5.69 11.53 -14.64
N HIS A 327 6.97 11.64 -14.99
CA HIS A 327 7.44 11.41 -16.36
C HIS A 327 7.76 9.94 -16.61
N SER A 328 8.31 9.28 -15.59
CA SER A 328 8.82 7.93 -15.66
C SER A 328 8.79 7.29 -14.27
N LEU A 329 8.57 5.98 -14.23
CA LEU A 329 8.74 5.19 -13.00
C LEU A 329 10.20 5.23 -12.50
N SER A 330 11.17 5.64 -13.33
CA SER A 330 12.55 5.87 -12.88
C SER A 330 12.67 6.93 -11.79
N GLU A 331 11.72 7.87 -11.72
CA GLU A 331 11.70 8.89 -10.67
C GLU A 331 11.52 8.30 -9.27
N LEU A 332 10.95 7.10 -9.16
CA LEU A 332 10.76 6.36 -7.90
C LEU A 332 12.08 5.93 -7.24
N PHE A 333 13.19 5.90 -8.00
CA PHE A 333 14.51 5.61 -7.44
C PHE A 333 15.19 6.87 -6.87
N GLY A 334 14.56 8.04 -6.96
CA GLY A 334 15.04 9.28 -6.35
C GLY A 334 14.59 9.46 -4.89
N GLU A 335 15.13 10.47 -4.22
CA GLU A 335 14.85 10.74 -2.79
C GLU A 335 13.41 11.21 -2.49
N LYS A 336 12.60 11.49 -3.51
CA LYS A 336 11.24 12.04 -3.36
C LYS A 336 10.19 11.00 -2.99
N PHE A 337 10.46 9.71 -3.17
CA PHE A 337 9.48 8.65 -3.00
C PHE A 337 9.95 7.68 -1.92
N SER A 338 9.05 7.38 -0.98
CA SER A 338 9.29 6.37 0.04
C SER A 338 8.27 5.23 -0.11
N TYR A 339 8.69 4.01 0.20
CA TYR A 339 7.77 2.88 0.27
C TYR A 339 6.65 3.12 1.30
N ALA A 340 6.93 3.91 2.34
CA ALA A 340 5.94 4.22 3.37
C ALA A 340 4.73 4.99 2.82
N GLU A 341 4.96 5.85 1.82
CA GLU A 341 3.97 6.78 1.27
C GLU A 341 3.39 6.33 -0.07
N THR A 342 4.15 5.55 -0.85
CA THR A 342 3.74 5.11 -2.20
C THR A 342 3.98 3.61 -2.43
N PRO A 343 3.54 2.71 -1.53
CA PRO A 343 3.91 1.29 -1.62
C PRO A 343 3.37 0.59 -2.88
N GLU A 344 2.24 1.04 -3.44
CA GLU A 344 1.66 0.52 -4.67
C GLU A 344 2.52 0.81 -5.91
N LEU A 345 3.28 1.90 -5.90
CA LEU A 345 4.18 2.26 -7.00
C LEU A 345 5.42 1.35 -7.02
N VAL A 346 5.76 0.73 -5.89
CA VAL A 346 6.83 -0.27 -5.78
C VAL A 346 6.32 -1.65 -6.21
N CYS A 347 5.72 -1.71 -7.40
CA CYS A 347 5.26 -2.95 -8.01
C CYS A 347 6.45 -3.70 -8.63
N LEU A 348 6.83 -4.83 -8.03
CA LEU A 348 7.93 -5.66 -8.51
C LEU A 348 7.81 -5.92 -10.02
N ASP A 349 8.93 -5.80 -10.73
CA ASP A 349 9.08 -6.01 -12.18
C ASP A 349 8.38 -5.00 -13.09
N LEU A 350 7.56 -4.09 -12.57
CA LEU A 350 6.87 -3.12 -13.41
C LEU A 350 7.84 -2.25 -14.20
N TYR A 351 8.80 -1.61 -13.53
CA TYR A 351 9.78 -0.77 -14.23
C TYR A 351 10.73 -1.55 -15.13
N ARG A 352 10.95 -2.85 -14.87
CA ARG A 352 11.76 -3.69 -15.76
C ARG A 352 11.13 -3.81 -17.15
N ASP A 353 9.80 -3.97 -17.19
CA ASP A 353 9.10 -4.36 -18.41
C ASP A 353 8.24 -3.23 -19.02
N PHE A 354 7.93 -2.20 -18.22
CA PHE A 354 7.06 -1.07 -18.54
C PHE A 354 7.58 0.25 -17.96
N ASP A 355 7.29 1.34 -18.68
CA ASP A 355 7.33 2.71 -18.15
C ASP A 355 6.08 3.46 -18.63
N LEU A 356 5.85 4.69 -18.14
CA LEU A 356 4.68 5.50 -18.47
C LEU A 356 4.49 5.64 -19.99
N SER A 357 5.57 5.81 -20.74
CA SER A 357 5.52 5.92 -22.21
C SER A 357 4.89 4.70 -22.88
N GLN A 358 5.17 3.50 -22.37
CA GLN A 358 4.61 2.24 -22.86
C GLN A 358 3.18 2.01 -22.34
N LEU A 359 2.87 2.42 -21.10
CA LEU A 359 1.49 2.39 -20.62
C LEU A 359 0.59 3.29 -21.49
N ILE A 360 1.10 4.46 -21.89
CA ILE A 360 0.42 5.38 -22.82
C ILE A 360 0.23 4.75 -24.22
N ASP A 361 1.20 3.97 -24.72
CA ASP A 361 1.01 3.21 -25.97
C ASP A 361 -0.16 2.22 -25.86
N LEU A 362 -0.34 1.60 -24.70
CA LEU A 362 -1.38 0.60 -24.47
C LEU A 362 -2.79 1.18 -24.33
N ILE A 363 -2.95 2.49 -24.08
CA ILE A 363 -4.28 3.13 -23.98
C ILE A 363 -4.82 3.61 -25.33
N ALA A 364 -4.04 3.55 -26.41
CA ALA A 364 -4.54 3.91 -27.73
C ALA A 364 -5.83 3.11 -28.09
N PRO A 365 -6.84 3.76 -28.72
CA PRO A 365 -6.84 5.11 -29.29
C PRO A 365 -7.40 6.22 -28.36
N ILE A 366 -7.38 6.03 -27.04
CA ILE A 366 -7.87 7.04 -26.08
C ILE A 366 -7.09 8.35 -26.25
N THR A 367 -7.77 9.51 -26.19
CA THR A 367 -7.11 10.82 -26.18
C THR A 367 -6.39 11.05 -24.86
N VAL A 368 -5.12 11.41 -24.89
CA VAL A 368 -4.27 11.58 -23.70
C VAL A 368 -3.84 13.04 -23.59
N ASN A 369 -4.14 13.69 -22.47
CA ASN A 369 -3.67 15.03 -22.14
C ASN A 369 -2.88 14.97 -20.84
N LEU A 370 -1.58 15.23 -20.92
CA LEU A 370 -0.71 15.35 -19.75
C LEU A 370 -0.37 16.83 -19.66
N ASP A 371 -1.02 17.56 -18.74
CA ASP A 371 -0.74 18.99 -18.58
C ASP A 371 0.68 19.21 -18.02
N GLU A 372 1.24 20.40 -18.30
CA GLU A 372 2.62 20.76 -17.95
C GLU A 372 2.98 20.26 -16.54
N ARG A 373 3.91 19.30 -16.50
CA ARG A 373 4.41 18.59 -15.31
C ARG A 373 5.19 19.56 -14.43
N ASN A 374 4.49 20.54 -13.85
CA ASN A 374 5.05 21.57 -12.99
C ASN A 374 5.62 20.90 -11.76
N GLN A 375 6.95 20.84 -11.74
CA GLN A 375 7.80 20.31 -10.68
C GLN A 375 7.59 21.09 -9.37
N THR A 376 6.46 20.88 -8.70
CA THR A 376 6.37 21.19 -7.29
C THR A 376 6.74 19.90 -6.57
N PRO A 377 7.83 19.84 -5.79
CA PRO A 377 8.10 18.69 -4.95
C PRO A 377 6.87 18.46 -4.07
N ILE A 378 6.20 17.32 -4.27
CA ILE A 378 5.10 16.91 -3.40
C ILE A 378 5.77 16.45 -2.11
N PHE A 379 5.78 17.33 -1.11
CA PHE A 379 6.10 16.92 0.25
C PHE A 379 4.84 16.32 0.85
N TRP A 380 4.84 14.99 1.02
CA TRP A 380 3.89 14.32 1.90
C TRP A 380 4.26 14.73 3.33
N LYS A 381 3.32 15.33 4.05
CA LYS A 381 3.46 15.66 5.47
C LYS A 381 2.55 14.76 6.28
#